data_AF-A0A540NQ82-F1
#
_entry.id   AF-A0A540NQ82-F1
#
_cell.length_a   1.000
_cell.length_b   1.000
_cell.length_c   1.000
_cell.angle_alpha   90.00
_cell.angle_beta   90.00
_cell.angle_gamma   90.00
#
_symmetry.space_group_name_H-M   'P 1'
#
loop_
_entity.id
_entity.type
_entity.pdbx_description
1 polymer ?
#
loop_
_entity_poly.entity_id
_entity_poly.type
_entity_poly.pdbx_seq_one_letter_code
_entity_poly.pdbx_strand_id
1 'polypeptide(L)'
;MVKQYPTVSEEYQKAVEKCKRKLRGLIAEKNCAPIILRLAWHSAGTFDMETKTGGPFGTIRHPEELAHEANNGLDIAVRLLEPIKEQFPILSYADFYQLAGVVAVEITGGPEIPFHPGRPASFGILYWIEFDSLLDLMYVAKSGFQLPDLVRVDGRRQIIYEGLPPWKDKQEPPPEGRLPNATEGSDHLRAVFGHMGLSDKDIVALSGGHTLGRCHKERSGFEGPWTTNPLIFDNSYFKELLSGEKEGLLQLPSDKALLEDPVFRPLVETYAADEDAFFADYAEAHLKLSELG
;
A
#
# COMPACT_ATOMS: atom_id res chain seq x y z
N MET A 1 0.28 20.07 11.23
CA MET A 1 1.74 19.90 11.09
C MET A 1 2.02 19.48 9.65
N VAL A 2 3.06 20.03 9.01
CA VAL A 2 3.47 19.55 7.67
C VAL A 2 4.10 18.16 7.86
N LYS A 3 3.63 17.16 7.10
CA LYS A 3 4.19 15.81 7.14
C LYS A 3 5.65 15.87 6.67
N GLN A 4 6.57 15.35 7.48
CA GLN A 4 7.99 15.27 7.14
C GLN A 4 8.29 13.87 6.61
N TYR A 5 8.78 13.80 5.37
CA TYR A 5 9.15 12.54 4.74
C TYR A 5 10.62 12.22 5.02
N PRO A 6 10.99 10.94 5.18
CA PRO A 6 12.38 10.53 5.25
C PRO A 6 13.15 10.99 4.01
N THR A 7 14.39 11.46 4.20
CA THR A 7 15.29 11.67 3.06
C THR A 7 15.94 10.33 2.70
N VAL A 8 15.84 9.93 1.43
CA VAL A 8 16.51 8.74 0.88
C VAL A 8 17.79 9.12 0.15
N SER A 9 18.71 8.17 -0.02
CA SER A 9 19.93 8.41 -0.79
C SER A 9 19.62 8.64 -2.28
N GLU A 10 20.52 9.33 -2.99
CA GLU A 10 20.41 9.52 -4.45
C GLU A 10 20.37 8.16 -5.19
N GLU A 11 21.09 7.16 -4.68
CA GLU A 11 21.06 5.80 -5.20
C GLU A 11 19.68 5.16 -5.05
N TYR A 12 19.04 5.31 -3.88
CA TYR A 12 17.69 4.81 -3.64
C TYR A 12 16.68 5.49 -4.57
N GLN A 13 16.76 6.81 -4.72
CA GLN A 13 15.89 7.55 -5.63
C GLN A 13 16.05 7.06 -7.08
N LYS A 14 17.29 6.88 -7.55
CA LYS A 14 17.56 6.31 -8.89
C LYS A 14 17.02 4.89 -9.03
N ALA A 15 17.08 4.08 -7.97
CA ALA A 15 16.51 2.74 -7.95
C ALA A 15 14.98 2.77 -8.05
N VAL A 16 14.30 3.66 -7.31
CA VAL A 16 12.84 3.89 -7.42
C VAL A 16 12.44 4.24 -8.85
N GLU A 17 13.11 5.22 -9.46
CA GLU A 17 12.80 5.64 -10.84
C GLU A 17 12.99 4.50 -11.86
N LYS A 18 14.08 3.73 -11.72
CA LYS A 18 14.36 2.59 -12.59
C LYS A 18 13.36 1.45 -12.36
N CYS A 19 12.96 1.23 -11.12
CA CYS A 19 11.94 0.25 -10.74
C CYS A 19 10.58 0.62 -11.32
N LYS A 20 10.15 1.89 -11.17
CA LYS A 20 8.91 2.44 -11.74
C LYS A 20 8.81 2.12 -13.24
N ARG A 21 9.88 2.35 -14.01
CA ARG A 21 9.91 2.02 -15.45
C ARG A 21 9.77 0.52 -15.74
N LYS A 22 10.40 -0.35 -14.94
CA LYS A 22 10.28 -1.81 -15.12
C LYS A 22 8.90 -2.33 -14.75
N LEU A 23 8.32 -1.82 -13.66
CA LEU A 23 6.95 -2.13 -13.24
C LEU A 23 5.95 -1.73 -14.33
N ARG A 24 6.12 -0.54 -14.94
CA ARG A 24 5.30 -0.11 -16.09
C ARG A 24 5.35 -1.12 -17.24
N GLY A 25 6.56 -1.55 -17.62
CA GLY A 25 6.75 -2.57 -18.66
C GLY A 25 6.05 -3.89 -18.32
N LEU A 26 6.29 -4.43 -17.13
CA LEU A 26 5.69 -5.69 -16.68
C LEU A 26 4.16 -5.62 -16.64
N ILE A 27 3.61 -4.57 -16.03
CA ILE A 27 2.17 -4.44 -15.80
C ILE A 27 1.41 -4.31 -17.12
N ALA A 28 1.93 -3.51 -18.06
CA ALA A 28 1.34 -3.39 -19.40
C ALA A 28 1.47 -4.69 -20.21
N GLU A 29 2.62 -5.36 -20.17
CA GLU A 29 2.83 -6.59 -20.93
C GLU A 29 1.91 -7.73 -20.44
N LYS A 30 1.74 -7.84 -19.11
CA LYS A 30 0.97 -8.93 -18.50
C LYS A 30 -0.50 -8.60 -18.27
N ASN A 31 -0.93 -7.37 -18.53
CA ASN A 31 -2.27 -6.87 -18.19
C ASN A 31 -2.68 -7.19 -16.74
N CYS A 32 -1.74 -7.03 -15.80
CA CYS A 32 -1.92 -7.45 -14.41
C CYS A 32 -2.18 -6.27 -13.44
N ALA A 33 -2.43 -5.06 -13.95
CA ALA A 33 -2.67 -3.88 -13.11
C ALA A 33 -3.71 -4.12 -11.99
N PRO A 34 -4.87 -4.77 -12.24
CA PRO A 34 -5.86 -4.96 -11.18
C PRO A 34 -5.37 -5.79 -9.99
N ILE A 35 -4.64 -6.88 -10.23
CA ILE A 35 -4.13 -7.73 -9.13
C ILE A 35 -2.95 -7.07 -8.41
N ILE A 36 -2.17 -6.24 -9.10
CA ILE A 36 -1.10 -5.45 -8.48
C ILE A 36 -1.68 -4.35 -7.59
N LEU A 37 -2.71 -3.63 -8.06
CA LEU A 37 -3.41 -2.63 -7.26
C LEU A 37 -4.05 -3.29 -6.02
N ARG A 38 -4.69 -4.45 -6.20
CA ARG A 38 -5.24 -5.23 -5.08
C ARG A 38 -4.15 -5.62 -4.07
N LEU A 39 -2.99 -6.09 -4.50
CA LEU A 39 -1.89 -6.42 -3.59
C LEU A 39 -1.46 -5.21 -2.75
N ALA A 40 -1.29 -4.04 -3.39
CA ALA A 40 -0.89 -2.81 -2.70
C ALA A 40 -1.95 -2.35 -1.69
N TRP A 41 -3.24 -2.39 -2.09
CA TRP A 41 -4.38 -2.11 -1.21
C TRP A 41 -4.40 -3.05 0.00
N HIS A 42 -4.36 -4.37 -0.23
CA HIS A 42 -4.41 -5.38 0.84
C HIS A 42 -3.19 -5.28 1.77
N SER A 43 -2.01 -4.95 1.24
CA SER A 43 -0.83 -4.72 2.07
C SER A 43 -1.03 -3.54 3.01
N ALA A 44 -1.63 -2.44 2.54
CA ALA A 44 -1.80 -1.23 3.35
C ALA A 44 -3.03 -1.29 4.26
N GLY A 45 -4.12 -1.91 3.80
CA GLY A 45 -5.43 -1.94 4.44
C GLY A 45 -5.53 -2.81 5.70
N THR A 46 -4.42 -3.32 6.23
CA THR A 46 -4.38 -4.05 7.50
C THR A 46 -3.90 -3.19 8.67
N PHE A 47 -3.55 -1.92 8.41
CA PHE A 47 -3.06 -1.00 9.42
C PHE A 47 -4.12 -0.72 10.48
N ASP A 48 -3.70 -0.73 11.74
CA ASP A 48 -4.52 -0.34 12.87
C ASP A 48 -3.84 0.79 13.66
N MET A 49 -4.54 1.91 13.83
CA MET A 49 -4.02 3.08 14.51
C MET A 49 -3.82 2.90 16.01
N GLU A 50 -4.54 1.99 16.66
CA GLU A 50 -4.44 1.81 18.12
C GLU A 50 -3.19 1.00 18.47
N THR A 51 -3.03 -0.16 17.82
CA THR A 51 -1.92 -1.09 18.05
C THR A 51 -0.68 -0.74 17.23
N LYS A 52 -0.79 0.10 16.18
CA LYS A 52 0.30 0.43 15.24
C LYS A 52 0.88 -0.79 14.52
N THR A 53 0.04 -1.81 14.30
CA THR A 53 0.39 -3.07 13.62
C THR A 53 -0.32 -3.18 12.27
N GLY A 54 0.14 -4.11 11.41
CA GLY A 54 -0.30 -4.16 10.01
C GLY A 54 0.16 -2.95 9.21
N GLY A 55 -0.35 -2.83 7.98
CA GLY A 55 -0.06 -1.72 7.09
C GLY A 55 1.03 -2.01 6.06
N PRO A 56 1.43 -1.00 5.27
CA PRO A 56 2.26 -1.12 4.07
C PRO A 56 3.74 -1.39 4.38
N PHE A 57 4.02 -2.42 5.17
CA PHE A 57 5.35 -2.80 5.67
C PHE A 57 5.87 -4.11 5.07
N GLY A 58 5.36 -4.46 3.87
CA GLY A 58 5.84 -5.59 3.07
C GLY A 58 5.45 -6.98 3.60
N THR A 59 4.72 -7.09 4.72
CA THR A 59 4.41 -8.37 5.39
C THR A 59 3.57 -9.31 4.52
N ILE A 60 2.77 -8.79 3.59
CA ILE A 60 1.90 -9.57 2.70
C ILE A 60 2.62 -10.59 1.82
N ARG A 61 3.96 -10.54 1.75
CA ARG A 61 4.78 -11.57 1.06
C ARG A 61 4.92 -12.87 1.87
N HIS A 62 4.65 -12.82 3.18
CA HIS A 62 4.83 -13.94 4.09
C HIS A 62 3.70 -14.97 3.90
N PRO A 63 4.01 -16.28 3.88
CA PRO A 63 3.01 -17.33 3.71
C PRO A 63 1.84 -17.24 4.70
N GLU A 64 2.10 -16.80 5.92
CA GLU A 64 1.11 -16.63 6.99
C GLU A 64 0.05 -15.59 6.62
N GLU A 65 0.46 -14.40 6.14
CA GLU A 65 -0.48 -13.36 5.72
C GLU A 65 -1.16 -13.69 4.39
N LEU A 66 -0.45 -14.36 3.45
CA LEU A 66 -1.03 -14.84 2.20
C LEU A 66 -2.10 -15.92 2.42
N ALA A 67 -2.04 -16.63 3.54
CA ALA A 67 -3.02 -17.63 3.92
C ALA A 67 -4.32 -17.04 4.48
N HIS A 68 -4.36 -15.75 4.83
CA HIS A 68 -5.62 -15.09 5.21
C HIS A 68 -6.63 -15.15 4.07
N GLU A 69 -7.90 -15.42 4.40
CA GLU A 69 -8.99 -15.63 3.45
C GLU A 69 -9.11 -14.45 2.48
N ALA A 70 -9.07 -13.22 3.01
CA ALA A 70 -9.16 -12.00 2.23
C ALA A 70 -8.00 -11.83 1.22
N ASN A 71 -6.87 -12.52 1.40
CA ASN A 71 -5.69 -12.45 0.54
C ASN A 71 -5.63 -13.55 -0.52
N ASN A 72 -6.66 -14.40 -0.62
CA ASN A 72 -6.72 -15.47 -1.62
C ASN A 72 -6.34 -14.98 -3.03
N GLY A 73 -5.38 -15.68 -3.64
CA GLY A 73 -4.86 -15.40 -4.98
C GLY A 73 -3.76 -14.32 -5.07
N LEU A 74 -3.44 -13.60 -3.98
CA LEU A 74 -2.37 -12.58 -4.00
C LEU A 74 -0.96 -13.17 -4.10
N ASP A 75 -0.80 -14.48 -3.86
CA ASP A 75 0.42 -15.22 -4.15
C ASP A 75 0.83 -15.10 -5.64
N ILE A 76 -0.14 -14.95 -6.54
CA ILE A 76 0.09 -14.70 -7.97
C ILE A 76 0.78 -13.36 -8.18
N ALA A 77 0.29 -12.29 -7.53
CA ALA A 77 0.86 -10.95 -7.64
C ALA A 77 2.27 -10.89 -7.06
N VAL A 78 2.49 -11.49 -5.89
CA VAL A 78 3.82 -11.61 -5.27
C VAL A 78 4.79 -12.30 -6.22
N ARG A 79 4.45 -13.47 -6.77
CA ARG A 79 5.30 -14.19 -7.73
C ARG A 79 5.56 -13.42 -9.03
N LEU A 80 4.58 -12.67 -9.54
CA LEU A 80 4.75 -11.85 -10.74
C LEU A 80 5.75 -10.71 -10.52
N LEU A 81 5.71 -10.10 -9.34
CA LEU A 81 6.56 -8.96 -9.02
C LEU A 81 7.97 -9.35 -8.55
N GLU A 82 8.15 -10.55 -7.98
CA GLU A 82 9.43 -11.00 -7.39
C GLU A 82 10.63 -10.86 -8.34
N PRO A 83 10.57 -11.26 -9.63
CA PRO A 83 11.72 -11.10 -10.53
C PRO A 83 12.10 -9.64 -10.79
N ILE A 84 11.16 -8.69 -10.65
CA ILE A 84 11.47 -7.26 -10.68
C ILE A 84 12.09 -6.83 -9.35
N LYS A 85 11.53 -7.27 -8.21
CA LYS A 85 12.06 -6.95 -6.88
C LYS A 85 13.52 -7.39 -6.70
N GLU A 86 13.88 -8.58 -7.19
CA GLU A 86 15.26 -9.13 -7.13
C GLU A 86 16.28 -8.24 -7.84
N GLN A 87 15.86 -7.47 -8.86
CA GLN A 87 16.72 -6.51 -9.56
C GLN A 87 16.97 -5.22 -8.76
N PHE A 88 16.22 -5.01 -7.68
CA PHE A 88 16.31 -3.84 -6.81
C PHE A 88 16.40 -4.26 -5.34
N PRO A 89 17.53 -4.89 -4.93
CA PRO A 89 17.71 -5.34 -3.55
C PRO A 89 17.76 -4.17 -2.56
N ILE A 90 18.12 -2.97 -3.00
CA ILE A 90 18.13 -1.76 -2.16
C ILE A 90 16.73 -1.28 -1.76
N LEU A 91 15.70 -1.54 -2.59
CA LEU A 91 14.33 -1.18 -2.27
C LEU A 91 13.75 -2.16 -1.25
N SER A 92 13.03 -1.67 -0.25
CA SER A 92 12.25 -2.51 0.65
C SER A 92 11.06 -3.15 -0.05
N TYR A 93 10.51 -4.24 0.51
CA TYR A 93 9.23 -4.76 0.01
C TYR A 93 8.09 -3.78 0.29
N ALA A 94 8.16 -3.06 1.41
CA ALA A 94 7.23 -1.99 1.78
C ALA A 94 7.10 -0.93 0.68
N ASP A 95 8.21 -0.29 0.29
CA ASP A 95 8.20 0.72 -0.77
C ASP A 95 7.89 0.10 -2.14
N PHE A 96 8.40 -1.10 -2.41
CA PHE A 96 8.23 -1.74 -3.70
C PHE A 96 6.77 -2.10 -4.02
N TYR A 97 6.02 -2.68 -3.07
CA TYR A 97 4.61 -3.01 -3.31
C TYR A 97 3.73 -1.77 -3.45
N GLN A 98 3.98 -0.72 -2.65
CA GLN A 98 3.24 0.53 -2.79
C GLN A 98 3.58 1.26 -4.10
N LEU A 99 4.84 1.26 -4.52
CA LEU A 99 5.23 1.76 -5.85
C LEU A 99 4.55 0.98 -6.98
N ALA A 100 4.42 -0.33 -6.85
CA ALA A 100 3.72 -1.16 -7.83
C ALA A 100 2.22 -0.82 -7.92
N GLY A 101 1.57 -0.54 -6.79
CA GLY A 101 0.18 -0.05 -6.73
C GLY A 101 -0.01 1.29 -7.44
N VAL A 102 0.86 2.27 -7.15
CA VAL A 102 0.87 3.58 -7.84
C VAL A 102 1.01 3.40 -9.35
N VAL A 103 1.98 2.58 -9.79
CA VAL A 103 2.20 2.32 -11.21
C VAL A 103 1.00 1.66 -11.87
N ALA A 104 0.31 0.74 -11.18
CA ALA A 104 -0.87 0.06 -11.69
C ALA A 104 -2.00 1.06 -12.00
N VAL A 105 -2.22 2.06 -11.15
CA VAL A 105 -3.20 3.13 -11.38
C VAL A 105 -2.76 4.02 -12.55
N GLU A 106 -1.54 4.54 -12.52
CA GLU A 106 -1.05 5.47 -13.53
C GLU A 106 -1.03 4.88 -14.95
N ILE A 107 -0.68 3.59 -15.09
CA ILE A 107 -0.56 2.96 -16.42
C ILE A 107 -1.92 2.59 -17.03
N THR A 108 -2.96 2.52 -16.20
CA THR A 108 -4.33 2.21 -16.65
C THR A 108 -5.15 3.46 -16.93
N GLY A 109 -4.56 4.65 -16.82
CA GLY A 109 -5.21 5.93 -17.13
C GLY A 109 -5.63 6.76 -15.92
N GLY A 110 -5.39 6.25 -14.71
CA GLY A 110 -5.72 6.95 -13.48
C GLY A 110 -4.79 8.13 -13.16
N PRO A 111 -5.02 8.81 -12.03
CA PRO A 111 -4.28 10.01 -11.66
C PRO A 111 -2.80 9.73 -11.38
N GLU A 112 -1.98 10.78 -11.47
CA GLU A 112 -0.65 10.78 -10.88
C GLU A 112 -0.78 10.77 -9.35
N ILE A 113 -0.10 9.82 -8.70
CA ILE A 113 -0.10 9.68 -7.25
C ILE A 113 1.32 9.98 -6.76
N PRO A 114 1.50 10.98 -5.86
CA PRO A 114 2.79 11.20 -5.24
C PRO A 114 3.29 9.93 -4.56
N PHE A 115 4.57 9.61 -4.72
CA PHE A 115 5.18 8.47 -4.05
C PHE A 115 6.38 8.96 -3.23
N HIS A 116 6.32 8.78 -1.91
CA HIS A 116 7.41 9.12 -1.01
C HIS A 116 8.09 7.83 -0.52
N PRO A 117 9.28 7.49 -1.06
CA PRO A 117 10.05 6.37 -0.55
C PRO A 117 10.63 6.68 0.83
N GLY A 118 11.09 5.65 1.51
CA GLY A 118 11.80 5.83 2.78
C GLY A 118 11.49 4.80 3.84
N ARG A 119 10.78 3.72 3.51
CA ARG A 119 10.63 2.57 4.41
C ARG A 119 11.84 1.65 4.20
N PRO A 120 12.84 1.60 5.08
CA PRO A 120 14.04 0.80 4.83
C PRO A 120 13.74 -0.71 4.87
N ALA A 121 14.41 -1.50 4.00
CA ALA A 121 14.29 -2.97 3.96
C ALA A 121 14.88 -3.60 5.24
N SER A 122 15.97 -3.02 5.70
CA SER A 122 16.57 -3.17 7.01
C SER A 122 17.25 -1.84 7.31
N PHE A 123 17.29 -1.42 8.58
CA PHE A 123 18.34 -0.48 8.94
C PHE A 123 19.63 -1.20 8.61
N GLY A 124 20.48 -0.60 7.77
CA GLY A 124 21.80 -1.14 7.53
C GLY A 124 22.36 -1.52 8.89
N ILE A 125 22.78 -2.77 9.03
CA ILE A 125 23.72 -3.14 10.07
C ILE A 125 24.88 -2.18 9.82
N LEU A 126 24.85 -1.03 10.47
CA LEU A 126 25.91 -0.04 10.49
C LEU A 126 26.96 -0.72 11.33
N TYR A 127 27.68 -1.62 10.65
CA TYR A 127 28.84 -2.38 11.03
C TYR A 127 28.82 -2.86 12.49
N TRP A 128 28.98 -4.16 12.68
CA TRP A 128 29.71 -4.63 13.85
C TRP A 128 31.13 -4.03 13.78
N ILE A 129 31.29 -2.76 14.17
CA ILE A 129 32.59 -2.18 14.44
C ILE A 129 32.86 -2.57 15.87
N GLU A 130 33.59 -3.67 16.05
CA GLU A 130 34.38 -3.80 17.26
C GLU A 130 35.36 -2.62 17.24
N PHE A 131 35.11 -1.63 18.09
CA PHE A 131 36.05 -0.53 18.28
C PHE A 131 37.25 -1.09 19.06
N ASP A 132 38.25 -1.59 18.34
CA ASP A 132 39.49 -2.10 18.93
C ASP A 132 40.33 -0.98 19.56
N SER A 133 40.05 0.30 19.24
CA SER A 133 40.82 1.43 19.75
C SER A 133 40.01 2.72 19.98
N LEU A 134 40.56 3.62 20.80
CA LEU A 134 40.05 4.98 20.98
C LEU A 134 40.16 5.83 19.69
N LEU A 135 41.02 5.44 18.74
CA LEU A 135 41.25 6.17 17.50
C LEU A 135 40.04 6.09 16.56
N ASP A 136 39.37 4.94 16.54
CA ASP A 136 38.20 4.67 15.69
C ASP A 136 36.98 5.50 16.12
N LEU A 137 36.79 5.66 17.44
CA LEU A 137 35.81 6.58 18.02
C LEU A 137 36.08 8.04 17.62
N MET A 138 37.36 8.45 17.61
CA MET A 138 37.74 9.81 17.23
C MET A 138 37.55 10.08 15.73
N TYR A 139 37.70 9.07 14.87
CA TYR A 139 37.45 9.19 13.44
C TYR A 139 35.97 9.48 13.14
N VAL A 140 35.06 8.75 13.78
CA VAL A 140 33.61 8.97 13.66
C VAL A 140 33.20 10.33 14.24
N ALA A 141 33.75 10.73 15.39
CA ALA A 141 33.47 12.05 15.96
C ALA A 141 33.94 13.21 15.04
N LYS A 142 35.02 13.02 14.27
CA LYS A 142 35.55 14.01 13.32
C LYS A 142 34.78 14.08 12.00
N SER A 143 34.01 13.04 11.63
CA SER A 143 33.21 13.05 10.41
C SER A 143 31.91 13.88 10.55
N GLY A 144 31.62 14.39 11.75
CA GLY A 144 30.38 15.11 12.04
C GLY A 144 29.16 14.19 12.18
N PHE A 145 29.36 12.88 12.19
CA PHE A 145 28.30 11.90 12.44
C PHE A 145 27.95 11.90 13.93
N GLN A 146 26.71 12.28 14.26
CA GLN A 146 26.25 12.30 15.64
C GLN A 146 25.86 10.89 16.07
N LEU A 147 26.71 10.28 16.91
CA LEU A 147 26.44 8.96 17.48
C LEU A 147 25.31 9.06 18.52
N PRO A 148 24.34 8.12 18.54
CA PRO A 148 23.41 7.98 19.66
C PRO A 148 24.13 7.47 20.91
N ASP A 149 23.44 7.48 22.05
CA ASP A 149 24.00 7.13 23.36
C ASP A 149 24.64 5.73 23.36
N LEU A 150 25.91 5.65 23.81
CA LEU A 150 26.66 4.40 23.94
C LEU A 150 26.18 3.60 25.16
N VAL A 151 25.81 2.33 24.96
CA VAL A 151 25.45 1.40 26.05
C VAL A 151 26.55 0.34 26.18
N ARG A 152 26.88 -0.09 27.41
CA ARG A 152 27.81 -1.22 27.63
C ARG A 152 27.02 -2.50 27.83
N VAL A 153 27.30 -3.52 27.01
CA VAL A 153 26.82 -4.90 27.20
C VAL A 153 28.04 -5.79 27.37
N ASP A 154 28.05 -6.60 28.43
CA ASP A 154 29.13 -7.57 28.75
C ASP A 154 30.55 -6.98 28.71
N GLY A 155 30.72 -5.76 29.24
CA GLY A 155 32.03 -5.10 29.36
C GLY A 155 32.59 -4.53 28.04
N ARG A 156 31.94 -4.78 26.90
CA ARG A 156 32.28 -4.20 25.59
C ARG A 156 31.48 -2.91 25.36
N ARG A 157 32.11 -1.93 24.70
CA ARG A 157 31.39 -0.74 24.21
C ARG A 157 30.60 -1.17 22.97
N GLN A 158 29.29 -1.21 23.08
CA GLN A 158 28.40 -1.58 21.99
C GLN A 158 27.50 -0.40 21.64
N ILE A 159 27.17 -0.23 20.36
CA ILE A 159 26.10 0.68 19.94
C ILE A 159 24.90 -0.22 19.68
N ILE A 160 23.94 -0.22 20.61
CA ILE A 160 22.65 -0.86 20.37
C ILE A 160 21.74 0.25 19.84
N TYR A 161 21.34 0.16 18.58
CA TYR A 161 20.12 0.83 18.13
C TYR A 161 18.95 0.07 18.75
N GLU A 162 18.55 0.41 19.98
CA GLU A 162 17.26 -0.03 20.49
C GLU A 162 16.16 0.64 19.63
N GLY A 163 15.40 -0.20 18.93
CA GLY A 163 14.30 0.25 18.07
C GLY A 163 14.74 0.43 16.62
N LEU A 164 14.53 -0.62 15.83
CA LEU A 164 14.42 -0.43 14.38
C LEU A 164 13.34 0.64 14.12
N PRO A 165 13.52 1.57 13.16
CA PRO A 165 12.49 2.57 12.87
C PRO A 165 11.16 1.87 12.58
N PRO A 166 10.02 2.36 13.12
CA PRO A 166 8.75 1.64 13.03
C PRO A 166 8.22 1.50 11.58
N TRP A 167 8.76 2.29 10.66
CA TRP A 167 8.43 2.34 9.23
C TRP A 167 9.36 1.50 8.33
N LYS A 168 9.71 0.27 8.73
CA LYS A 168 10.55 -0.65 7.94
C LYS A 168 9.77 -1.88 7.46
N ASP A 169 10.40 -2.76 6.66
CA ASP A 169 9.86 -4.11 6.43
C ASP A 169 9.63 -4.81 7.78
N LYS A 170 8.37 -5.17 8.04
CA LYS A 170 7.98 -5.95 9.22
C LYS A 170 8.01 -7.44 8.88
N GLN A 171 8.25 -8.24 9.91
CA GLN A 171 8.27 -9.72 9.79
C GLN A 171 6.97 -10.34 10.30
N GLU A 172 6.36 -9.71 11.30
CA GLU A 172 5.14 -10.22 11.90
C GLU A 172 3.92 -9.79 11.06
N PRO A 173 3.14 -10.74 10.54
CA PRO A 173 1.90 -10.43 9.83
C PRO A 173 0.85 -9.85 10.79
N PRO A 174 -0.09 -9.03 10.29
CA PRO A 174 -1.22 -8.57 11.09
C PRO A 174 -2.14 -9.74 11.47
N PRO A 175 -2.96 -9.62 12.52
CA PRO A 175 -4.10 -10.49 12.72
C PRO A 175 -5.04 -10.48 11.50
N GLU A 176 -5.64 -11.63 11.21
CA GLU A 176 -6.67 -11.75 10.17
C GLU A 176 -7.94 -10.95 10.51
N GLY A 177 -8.74 -10.60 9.49
CA GLY A 177 -10.03 -9.95 9.66
C GLY A 177 -9.99 -8.41 9.72
N ARG A 178 -8.86 -7.78 9.35
CA ARG A 178 -8.73 -6.31 9.34
C ARG A 178 -9.17 -5.62 8.04
N LEU A 179 -9.45 -6.39 7.00
CA LEU A 179 -9.89 -5.88 5.69
C LEU A 179 -11.42 -5.78 5.64
N PRO A 180 -11.99 -4.86 4.84
CA PRO A 180 -13.44 -4.69 4.73
C PRO A 180 -14.12 -5.94 4.19
N ASN A 181 -15.32 -6.23 4.69
CA ASN A 181 -16.13 -7.36 4.28
C ASN A 181 -17.08 -6.92 3.15
N ALA A 182 -17.05 -7.63 2.03
CA ALA A 182 -17.88 -7.34 0.85
C ALA A 182 -19.39 -7.45 1.10
N THR A 183 -19.83 -8.16 2.14
CA THR A 183 -21.27 -8.33 2.45
C THR A 183 -21.82 -7.33 3.45
N GLU A 184 -20.98 -6.50 4.07
CA GLU A 184 -21.37 -5.59 5.13
C GLU A 184 -21.56 -4.15 4.65
N GLY A 185 -22.36 -3.38 5.40
CA GLY A 185 -22.80 -2.04 5.02
C GLY A 185 -21.87 -0.90 5.43
N SER A 186 -22.36 0.33 5.31
CA SER A 186 -21.57 1.56 5.53
C SER A 186 -21.00 1.70 6.95
N ASP A 187 -21.71 1.21 7.98
CA ASP A 187 -21.21 1.20 9.36
C ASP A 187 -19.95 0.34 9.51
N HIS A 188 -19.90 -0.81 8.82
CA HIS A 188 -18.69 -1.66 8.80
C HIS A 188 -17.55 -0.98 8.05
N LEU A 189 -17.83 -0.38 6.89
CA LEU A 189 -16.83 0.38 6.13
C LEU A 189 -16.23 1.48 6.99
N ARG A 190 -17.05 2.27 7.72
CA ARG A 190 -16.57 3.29 8.64
C ARG A 190 -15.77 2.72 9.80
N ALA A 191 -16.17 1.59 10.36
CA ALA A 191 -15.41 0.95 11.42
C ALA A 191 -14.00 0.59 10.93
N VAL A 192 -13.90 -0.18 9.84
CA VAL A 192 -12.62 -0.65 9.29
C VAL A 192 -11.71 0.50 8.85
N PHE A 193 -12.22 1.43 8.04
CA PHE A 193 -11.41 2.55 7.55
C PHE A 193 -11.12 3.58 8.66
N GLY A 194 -12.02 3.72 9.62
CA GLY A 194 -11.81 4.54 10.82
C GLY A 194 -10.64 4.05 11.66
N HIS A 195 -10.43 2.74 11.79
CA HIS A 195 -9.23 2.16 12.42
C HIS A 195 -7.93 2.50 11.68
N MET A 196 -8.00 2.83 10.39
CA MET A 196 -6.86 3.29 9.58
C MET A 196 -6.68 4.82 9.63
N GLY A 197 -7.66 5.56 10.17
CA GLY A 197 -7.65 7.03 10.16
C GLY A 197 -8.12 7.64 8.84
N LEU A 198 -8.85 6.87 8.04
CA LEU A 198 -9.41 7.30 6.76
C LEU A 198 -10.85 7.81 6.94
N SER A 199 -11.18 8.89 6.24
CA SER A 199 -12.48 9.56 6.32
C SER A 199 -13.53 8.95 5.39
N ASP A 200 -14.80 9.35 5.56
CA ASP A 200 -15.90 9.01 4.65
C ASP A 200 -15.56 9.30 3.17
N LYS A 201 -14.88 10.42 2.91
CA LYS A 201 -14.42 10.76 1.55
C LYS A 201 -13.38 9.77 1.04
N ASP A 202 -12.42 9.39 1.89
CA ASP A 202 -11.39 8.42 1.54
C ASP A 202 -12.01 7.05 1.24
N ILE A 203 -13.02 6.61 2.02
CA ILE A 203 -13.77 5.36 1.78
C ILE A 203 -14.37 5.35 0.37
N VAL A 204 -15.14 6.39 0.02
CA VAL A 204 -15.82 6.44 -1.28
C VAL A 204 -14.82 6.57 -2.42
N ALA A 205 -13.80 7.41 -2.27
CA ALA A 205 -12.75 7.57 -3.29
C ALA A 205 -12.03 6.24 -3.53
N LEU A 206 -11.53 5.58 -2.47
CA LEU A 206 -10.80 4.31 -2.59
C LEU A 206 -11.66 3.18 -3.16
N SER A 207 -12.97 3.17 -2.90
CA SER A 207 -13.92 2.23 -3.53
C SER A 207 -13.92 2.34 -5.06
N GLY A 208 -13.59 3.51 -5.61
CA GLY A 208 -13.39 3.71 -7.05
C GLY A 208 -12.30 2.83 -7.66
N GLY A 209 -11.40 2.26 -6.85
CA GLY A 209 -10.43 1.24 -7.30
C GLY A 209 -11.09 0.00 -7.92
N HIS A 210 -12.36 -0.28 -7.59
CA HIS A 210 -13.17 -1.33 -8.23
C HIS A 210 -13.45 -1.07 -9.70
N THR A 211 -13.12 0.10 -10.26
CA THR A 211 -13.13 0.31 -11.72
C THR A 211 -12.20 -0.67 -12.45
N LEU A 212 -11.14 -1.13 -11.76
CA LEU A 212 -10.20 -2.13 -12.26
C LEU A 212 -10.52 -3.55 -11.78
N GLY A 213 -10.45 -4.49 -12.73
CA GLY A 213 -10.47 -5.91 -12.47
C GLY A 213 -11.86 -6.49 -12.25
N ARG A 214 -11.89 -7.58 -11.49
CA ARG A 214 -13.08 -8.39 -11.28
C ARG A 214 -12.94 -9.29 -10.06
N CYS A 215 -14.08 -9.76 -9.55
CA CYS A 215 -14.09 -10.88 -8.62
C CYS A 215 -14.05 -12.23 -9.36
N HIS A 216 -13.50 -13.21 -8.64
CA HIS A 216 -13.37 -14.60 -9.05
C HIS A 216 -14.02 -15.49 -7.98
N LYS A 217 -14.96 -16.33 -8.41
CA LYS A 217 -15.82 -17.09 -7.48
C LYS A 217 -15.03 -17.97 -6.53
N GLU A 218 -13.96 -18.58 -7.02
CA GLU A 218 -13.05 -19.44 -6.26
C GLU A 218 -12.14 -18.68 -5.29
N ARG A 219 -12.11 -17.35 -5.35
CA ARG A 219 -11.27 -16.49 -4.48
C ARG A 219 -12.07 -15.77 -3.41
N SER A 220 -13.23 -15.25 -3.78
CA SER A 220 -14.05 -14.40 -2.91
C SER A 220 -15.52 -14.83 -2.80
N GLY A 221 -15.95 -15.85 -3.54
CA GLY A 221 -17.38 -16.21 -3.67
C GLY A 221 -18.18 -15.32 -4.62
N PHE A 222 -17.62 -14.20 -5.08
CA PHE A 222 -18.23 -13.27 -6.04
C PHE A 222 -17.63 -13.44 -7.44
N GLU A 223 -18.39 -13.11 -8.48
CA GLU A 223 -17.98 -13.31 -9.87
C GLU A 223 -18.39 -12.13 -10.74
N GLY A 224 -17.46 -11.64 -11.55
CA GLY A 224 -17.75 -10.58 -12.53
C GLY A 224 -16.91 -9.31 -12.31
N PRO A 225 -16.71 -8.52 -13.38
CA PRO A 225 -16.13 -7.18 -13.28
C PRO A 225 -17.19 -6.17 -12.81
N TRP A 226 -16.74 -5.07 -12.22
CA TRP A 226 -17.65 -3.95 -11.91
C TRP A 226 -17.95 -3.08 -13.14
N THR A 227 -17.03 -3.04 -14.10
CA THR A 227 -17.11 -2.19 -15.29
C THR A 227 -16.98 -3.02 -16.58
N THR A 228 -17.44 -2.45 -17.69
CA THR A 228 -17.32 -3.09 -19.01
C THR A 228 -15.89 -3.16 -19.52
N ASN A 229 -15.03 -2.23 -19.09
CA ASN A 229 -13.62 -2.15 -19.45
C ASN A 229 -12.72 -2.25 -18.20
N PRO A 230 -12.57 -3.44 -17.58
CA PRO A 230 -11.93 -3.61 -16.27
C PRO A 230 -10.40 -3.43 -16.28
N LEU A 231 -9.82 -2.87 -17.33
CA LEU A 231 -8.39 -2.56 -17.47
C LEU A 231 -8.11 -1.07 -17.67
N ILE A 232 -9.16 -0.22 -17.61
CA ILE A 232 -9.07 1.23 -17.69
C ILE A 232 -9.43 1.78 -16.32
N PHE A 233 -8.59 2.65 -15.77
CA PHE A 233 -8.89 3.37 -14.54
C PHE A 233 -9.58 4.68 -14.91
N ASP A 234 -10.89 4.70 -14.73
CA ASP A 234 -11.79 5.81 -15.02
C ASP A 234 -12.90 5.86 -13.94
N ASN A 235 -13.85 6.80 -14.06
CA ASN A 235 -14.99 6.88 -13.15
C ASN A 235 -16.18 5.95 -13.49
N SER A 236 -15.99 4.95 -14.37
CA SER A 236 -17.07 4.06 -14.80
C SER A 236 -17.67 3.28 -13.63
N TYR A 237 -16.90 2.90 -12.61
CA TYR A 237 -17.44 2.25 -11.40
C TYR A 237 -18.62 3.03 -10.79
N PHE A 238 -18.48 4.35 -10.58
CA PHE A 238 -19.54 5.16 -9.97
C PHE A 238 -20.73 5.35 -10.92
N LYS A 239 -20.47 5.49 -12.23
CA LYS A 239 -21.53 5.56 -13.25
C LYS A 239 -22.36 4.28 -13.29
N GLU A 240 -21.69 3.12 -13.28
CA GLU A 240 -22.32 1.81 -13.28
C GLU A 240 -23.11 1.59 -11.98
N LEU A 241 -22.54 1.96 -10.83
CA LEU A 241 -23.19 1.86 -9.52
C LEU A 241 -24.53 2.64 -9.49
N LEU A 242 -24.54 3.89 -9.93
CA LEU A 242 -25.76 4.73 -9.98
C LEU A 242 -26.81 4.24 -10.99
N SER A 243 -26.37 3.54 -12.04
CA SER A 243 -27.27 3.04 -13.09
C SER A 243 -28.05 1.79 -12.69
N GLY A 244 -27.73 1.19 -11.53
CA GLY A 244 -28.34 -0.03 -11.03
C GLY A 244 -27.72 -1.31 -11.60
N GLU A 245 -28.27 -2.46 -11.19
CA GLU A 245 -27.76 -3.78 -11.59
C GLU A 245 -27.92 -4.03 -13.10
N LYS A 246 -26.87 -4.57 -13.72
CA LYS A 246 -26.83 -4.94 -15.14
C LYS A 246 -26.33 -6.36 -15.29
N GLU A 247 -26.87 -7.08 -16.27
CA GLU A 247 -26.39 -8.42 -16.60
C GLU A 247 -24.89 -8.39 -16.95
N GLY A 248 -24.10 -9.24 -16.30
CA GLY A 248 -22.65 -9.35 -16.51
C GLY A 248 -21.78 -8.38 -15.73
N LEU A 249 -22.35 -7.39 -15.02
CA LEU A 249 -21.61 -6.50 -14.12
C LEU A 249 -21.91 -6.80 -12.65
N LEU A 250 -20.88 -6.70 -11.83
CA LEU A 250 -20.91 -6.95 -10.39
C LEU A 250 -21.22 -5.66 -9.62
N GLN A 251 -22.07 -5.78 -8.60
CA GLN A 251 -22.17 -4.83 -7.50
C GLN A 251 -22.24 -5.63 -6.19
N LEU A 252 -21.22 -5.50 -5.35
CA LEU A 252 -21.19 -6.13 -4.03
C LEU A 252 -22.20 -5.46 -3.09
N PRO A 253 -22.68 -6.14 -2.04
CA PRO A 253 -23.44 -5.48 -0.98
C PRO A 253 -22.74 -4.25 -0.40
N SER A 254 -21.42 -4.30 -0.20
CA SER A 254 -20.63 -3.16 0.25
C SER A 254 -20.58 -2.00 -0.76
N ASP A 255 -20.64 -2.29 -2.08
CA ASP A 255 -20.73 -1.23 -3.10
C ASP A 255 -22.10 -0.53 -3.04
N LYS A 256 -23.17 -1.32 -2.90
CA LYS A 256 -24.54 -0.79 -2.79
C LYS A 256 -24.74 0.07 -1.55
N ALA A 257 -24.06 -0.27 -0.45
CA ALA A 257 -24.09 0.51 0.78
C ALA A 257 -23.61 1.97 0.57
N LEU A 258 -22.78 2.24 -0.45
CA LEU A 258 -22.37 3.61 -0.80
C LEU A 258 -23.55 4.48 -1.29
N LEU A 259 -24.63 3.88 -1.81
CA LEU A 259 -25.82 4.59 -2.28
C LEU A 259 -26.89 4.77 -1.21
N GLU A 260 -26.85 3.96 -0.15
CA GLU A 260 -27.80 3.97 0.96
C GLU A 260 -27.41 4.99 2.04
N ASP A 261 -26.11 5.25 2.17
CA ASP A 261 -25.59 6.17 3.16
C ASP A 261 -25.70 7.65 2.71
N PRO A 262 -26.30 8.54 3.53
CA PRO A 262 -26.55 9.93 3.14
C PRO A 262 -25.28 10.78 3.02
N VAL A 263 -24.14 10.35 3.58
CA VAL A 263 -22.85 11.04 3.43
C VAL A 263 -22.08 10.48 2.23
N PHE A 264 -22.15 9.18 1.97
CA PHE A 264 -21.44 8.57 0.85
C PHE A 264 -22.09 8.88 -0.50
N ARG A 265 -23.42 8.84 -0.59
CA ARG A 265 -24.13 8.99 -1.86
C ARG A 265 -23.80 10.29 -2.61
N PRO A 266 -23.76 11.48 -1.96
CA PRO A 266 -23.38 12.71 -2.66
C PRO A 266 -21.96 12.67 -3.26
N LEU A 267 -21.03 11.95 -2.63
CA LEU A 267 -19.67 11.75 -3.15
C LEU A 267 -19.68 10.82 -4.37
N VAL A 268 -20.46 9.73 -4.32
CA VAL A 268 -20.67 8.83 -5.47
C VAL A 268 -21.25 9.59 -6.67
N GLU A 269 -22.27 10.42 -6.43
CA GLU A 269 -22.90 11.27 -7.46
C GLU A 269 -21.92 12.28 -8.05
N THR A 270 -21.07 12.88 -7.21
CA THR A 270 -20.00 13.79 -7.65
C THR A 270 -19.00 13.07 -8.55
N TYR A 271 -18.45 11.94 -8.09
CA TYR A 271 -17.43 11.21 -8.84
C TYR A 271 -17.95 10.59 -10.15
N ALA A 272 -19.23 10.18 -10.20
CA ALA A 272 -19.84 9.73 -11.44
C ALA A 272 -20.00 10.86 -12.48
N ALA A 273 -20.26 12.09 -12.03
CA ALA A 273 -20.44 13.26 -12.88
C ALA A 273 -19.12 13.93 -13.29
N ASP A 274 -18.10 13.85 -12.44
CA ASP A 274 -16.83 14.55 -12.58
C ASP A 274 -15.66 13.60 -12.28
N GLU A 275 -14.98 13.16 -13.35
CA GLU A 275 -13.82 12.28 -13.26
C GLU A 275 -12.59 12.97 -12.68
N ASP A 276 -12.40 14.27 -12.94
CA ASP A 276 -11.26 15.02 -12.41
C ASP A 276 -11.40 15.17 -10.88
N ALA A 277 -12.63 15.40 -10.39
CA ALA A 277 -12.91 15.41 -8.96
C ALA A 277 -12.63 14.04 -8.31
N PHE A 278 -13.05 12.95 -8.96
CA PHE A 278 -12.71 11.59 -8.51
C PHE A 278 -11.20 11.38 -8.45
N PHE A 279 -10.48 11.73 -9.52
CA PHE A 279 -9.05 11.52 -9.64
C PHE A 279 -8.25 12.30 -8.58
N ALA A 280 -8.65 13.54 -8.31
CA ALA A 280 -8.03 14.35 -7.26
C ALA A 280 -8.20 13.70 -5.87
N ASP A 281 -9.42 13.32 -5.51
CA ASP A 281 -9.69 12.72 -4.20
C ASP A 281 -9.11 11.28 -4.10
N TYR A 282 -9.08 10.51 -5.20
CA TYR A 282 -8.44 9.19 -5.24
C TYR A 282 -6.93 9.29 -5.01
N ALA A 283 -6.24 10.24 -5.64
CA ALA A 283 -4.81 10.41 -5.45
C ALA A 283 -4.45 10.75 -4.01
N GLU A 284 -5.24 11.62 -3.36
CA GLU A 284 -5.06 11.96 -1.95
C GLU A 284 -5.33 10.74 -1.04
N ALA A 285 -6.42 10.01 -1.26
CA ALA A 285 -6.79 8.86 -0.44
C ALA A 285 -5.81 7.68 -0.62
N HIS A 286 -5.35 7.42 -1.84
CA HIS A 286 -4.34 6.41 -2.14
C HIS A 286 -3.00 6.77 -1.48
N LEU A 287 -2.59 8.04 -1.53
CA LEU A 287 -1.41 8.52 -0.81
C LEU A 287 -1.53 8.25 0.69
N LYS A 288 -2.63 8.67 1.32
CA LYS A 288 -2.88 8.44 2.76
C LYS A 288 -2.76 6.96 3.12
N LEU A 289 -3.43 6.10 2.35
CA LEU A 289 -3.40 4.65 2.54
C LEU A 289 -1.97 4.09 2.44
N SER A 290 -1.26 4.42 1.36
CA SER A 290 0.08 3.91 1.11
C SER A 290 1.08 4.34 2.19
N GLU A 291 0.80 5.42 2.91
CA GLU A 291 1.62 6.03 3.95
C GLU A 291 1.11 5.82 5.38
N LEU A 292 0.25 4.82 5.58
CA LEU A 292 -0.18 4.42 6.91
C LEU A 292 0.99 3.87 7.73
N GLY A 293 1.12 4.41 8.95
CA GLY A 293 2.06 3.99 10.00
C GLY A 293 3.41 4.68 10.02
#